data_AF-A0A3T0NL73-F1
#
_entry.id   AF-A0A3T0NL73-F1
#
_cell.length_a   1.000
_cell.length_b   1.000
_cell.length_c   1.000
_cell.angle_alpha   90.00
_cell.angle_beta   90.00
_cell.angle_gamma   90.00
#
_symmetry.space_group_name_H-M   'P 1'
#
loop_
_entity.id
_entity.type
_entity.pdbx_description
1 polymer ?
#
loop_
_entity_poly.entity_id
_entity_poly.type
_entity_poly.pdbx_seq_one_letter_code
_entity_poly.pdbx_strand_id
1 'polypeptide(L)'
;TLLGTFCSIVTAYALSNIFHFRYKSVIKLLLYLALMTTSETLTIINYRIVSNLGWVDYGRGSRVMFGTDYALIMPYLINIVHILHLLIAFNNVPKELYYSSKIDGASNWKYLWKILVPITKSSI
;
A
#
# COMPACT_ATOMS: atom_id res chain seq x y z
N THR A 1 -1.68 7.94 -7.29
CA THR A 1 -2.94 7.16 -7.41
C THR A 1 -2.76 5.87 -8.19
N LEU A 2 -2.25 5.81 -9.44
CA LEU A 2 -1.92 4.52 -10.09
C LEU A 2 -0.71 3.80 -9.46
N LEU A 3 0.36 4.55 -9.20
CA LEU A 3 1.57 3.99 -8.58
C LEU A 3 1.31 3.58 -7.12
N GLY A 4 0.45 4.35 -6.45
CA GLY A 4 -0.03 4.07 -5.10
C GLY A 4 -0.89 2.82 -5.00
N THR A 5 -1.85 2.63 -5.92
CA THR A 5 -2.67 1.42 -5.98
C THR A 5 -1.81 0.20 -6.30
N PHE A 6 -0.86 0.32 -7.25
CA PHE A 6 0.10 -0.75 -7.54
C PHE A 6 0.89 -1.17 -6.30
N CYS A 7 1.50 -0.21 -5.60
CA CYS A 7 2.21 -0.48 -4.34
C CYS A 7 1.28 -1.08 -3.27
N SER A 8 0.04 -0.62 -3.22
CA SER A 8 -0.95 -1.10 -2.24
C SER A 8 -1.39 -2.52 -2.52
N ILE A 9 -1.60 -2.90 -3.78
CA ILE A 9 -1.90 -4.27 -4.22
C ILE A 9 -0.74 -5.21 -3.85
N VAL A 10 0.50 -4.82 -4.17
CA VAL A 10 1.67 -5.64 -3.85
C VAL A 10 1.84 -5.78 -2.33
N THR A 11 1.66 -4.69 -1.57
CA THR A 11 1.77 -4.68 -0.11
C THR A 11 0.66 -5.53 0.53
N ALA A 12 -0.59 -5.36 0.11
CA ALA A 12 -1.72 -6.14 0.60
C ALA A 12 -1.56 -7.63 0.24
N TYR A 13 -0.99 -7.97 -0.92
CA TYR A 13 -0.70 -9.36 -1.29
C TYR A 13 0.42 -9.96 -0.43
N ALA A 14 1.49 -9.22 -0.16
CA ALA A 14 2.57 -9.67 0.72
C ALA A 14 2.07 -9.88 2.17
N LEU A 15 1.16 -9.03 2.64
CA LEU A 15 0.51 -9.17 3.95
C LEU A 15 -0.72 -10.09 3.93
N SER A 16 -1.18 -10.58 2.79
CA SER A 16 -2.30 -11.53 2.69
C SER A 16 -1.91 -12.89 3.27
N ASN A 17 -2.85 -13.60 3.90
CA ASN A 17 -2.71 -14.93 4.53
C ASN A 17 -2.10 -16.04 3.65
N ILE A 18 -1.83 -15.76 2.38
CA ILE A 18 -1.14 -16.62 1.42
C ILE A 18 0.37 -16.74 1.73
N PHE A 19 1.03 -15.68 2.21
CA PHE A 19 2.43 -15.75 2.63
C PHE A 19 2.56 -16.00 4.14
N HIS A 20 3.28 -17.05 4.52
CA HIS A 20 3.56 -17.38 5.92
C HIS A 20 4.87 -16.68 6.35
N PHE A 21 4.77 -15.47 6.91
CA PHE A 21 5.91 -14.71 7.44
C PHE A 21 5.80 -14.55 8.97
N ARG A 22 6.91 -14.73 9.71
CA ARG A 22 6.96 -14.77 11.19
C ARG A 22 6.43 -13.49 11.85
N TYR A 23 6.76 -12.31 11.31
CA TYR A 23 6.42 -11.01 11.92
C TYR A 23 5.21 -10.32 11.31
N LYS A 24 4.48 -11.03 10.44
CA LYS A 24 3.38 -10.46 9.69
C LYS A 24 2.25 -9.92 10.57
N SER A 25 1.94 -10.63 11.66
CA SER A 25 0.92 -10.19 12.62
C SER A 25 1.30 -8.88 13.29
N VAL A 26 2.59 -8.64 13.54
CA VAL A 26 3.10 -7.39 14.11
C VAL A 26 2.95 -6.25 13.11
N ILE A 27 3.30 -6.47 11.84
CA ILE A 27 3.18 -5.44 10.80
C ILE A 27 1.71 -5.07 10.55
N LYS A 28 0.81 -6.07 10.51
CA LYS A 28 -0.64 -5.83 10.42
C LYS A 28 -1.15 -5.03 11.62
N LEU A 29 -0.74 -5.42 12.83
CA LEU A 29 -1.11 -4.72 14.05
C LEU A 29 -0.66 -3.26 14.02
N LEU A 30 0.58 -2.99 13.59
CA LEU A 30 1.11 -1.64 13.47
C LEU A 30 0.31 -0.81 12.45
N LEU A 31 -0.04 -1.38 11.30
CA LEU A 31 -0.93 -0.76 10.32
C LEU A 31 -2.30 -0.41 10.91
N TYR A 32 -2.89 -1.30 11.72
CA TYR A 32 -4.16 -1.02 12.40
C TYR A 32 -4.03 0.07 13.47
N LEU A 33 -2.93 0.07 14.24
CA LEU A 33 -2.65 1.14 15.21
C LEU A 33 -2.46 2.49 14.51
N ALA A 34 -1.85 2.50 13.33
CA ALA A 34 -1.70 3.71 12.53
C ALA A 34 -3.05 4.30 12.09
N LEU A 35 -4.12 3.49 11.94
CA LEU A 35 -5.47 4.01 11.69
C LEU A 35 -6.09 4.72 12.90
N MET A 36 -5.67 4.37 14.12
CA MET A 36 -6.14 5.05 15.33
C MET A 36 -5.54 6.44 15.47
N THR A 37 -4.42 6.70 14.79
CA THR A 37 -3.84 8.04 14.65
C THR A 37 -4.67 8.77 13.60
N THR A 38 -5.64 9.55 14.04
CA THR A 38 -6.57 10.33 13.22
C THR A 38 -5.91 10.92 11.96
N SER A 39 -6.61 10.87 10.83
CA SER A 39 -6.12 11.32 9.51
C SER A 39 -5.63 12.78 9.47
N GLU A 40 -6.16 13.62 10.36
CA GLU A 40 -5.78 15.04 10.49
C GLU A 40 -4.32 15.20 10.95
N THR A 41 -3.86 14.36 11.89
CA THR A 41 -2.47 14.36 12.37
C THR A 41 -1.49 13.99 11.26
N LEU A 42 -1.91 13.09 10.35
CA LEU A 42 -1.09 12.67 9.21
C LEU A 42 -0.77 13.85 8.28
N THR A 43 -1.74 14.72 8.01
CA THR A 43 -1.54 15.90 7.15
C THR A 43 -0.52 16.87 7.73
N ILE A 44 -0.57 17.13 9.05
CA ILE A 44 0.39 18.01 9.73
C ILE A 44 1.79 17.39 9.72
N ILE A 45 1.90 16.09 9.99
CA ILE A 45 3.17 15.36 9.96
C ILE A 45 3.77 15.39 8.54
N ASN A 46 2.96 15.12 7.52
CA ASN A 46 3.38 15.16 6.13
C ASN A 46 3.90 16.55 5.73
N TYR A 47 3.20 17.61 6.15
CA TYR A 47 3.67 18.98 5.95
C TYR A 47 5.02 19.24 6.64
N ARG A 48 5.19 18.79 7.89
CA ARG A 48 6.45 18.94 8.64
C ARG A 48 7.60 18.13 8.02
N ILE A 49 7.33 16.94 7.51
CA ILE A 49 8.33 16.11 6.82
C ILE A 49 8.78 16.81 5.54
N VAL A 50 7.82 17.28 4.74
CA VAL A 50 8.06 18.03 3.49
C VAL A 50 8.80 19.34 3.74
N SER A 51 8.48 20.06 4.82
CA SER A 51 9.18 21.29 5.20
C SER A 51 10.61 21.02 5.65
N ASN A 52 10.84 19.99 6.46
CA ASN A 52 12.19 19.61 6.91
C ASN A 52 13.07 19.09 5.77
N LEU A 53 12.46 18.48 4.74
CA LEU A 53 13.16 18.05 3.53
C LEU A 53 13.53 19.22 2.60
N GLY A 54 13.06 20.44 2.89
CA GLY A 54 13.33 21.64 2.09
C GLY A 54 12.60 21.65 0.75
N TRP A 55 11.55 20.84 0.58
CA TRP A 55 10.81 20.71 -0.68
C TRP A 55 9.75 21.81 -0.87
N VAL A 56 9.55 22.67 0.13
CA VAL A 56 8.51 23.71 0.14
C VAL A 56 8.92 24.95 -0.67
N ASP A 57 10.21 25.30 -0.72
CA ASP A 57 10.70 26.50 -1.40
C ASP A 57 11.02 26.25 -2.88
N TYR A 58 10.17 26.78 -3.75
CA TYR A 58 10.45 26.90 -5.18
C TYR A 58 11.57 27.94 -5.38
N GLY A 59 12.78 27.49 -5.72
CA GLY A 59 13.87 28.37 -6.19
C GLY A 59 15.05 28.62 -5.25
N ARG A 60 15.11 28.08 -4.02
CA ARG A 60 16.29 28.17 -3.13
C ARG A 60 16.86 26.81 -2.74
N GLY A 61 17.40 26.07 -3.72
CA GLY A 61 18.16 24.84 -3.45
C GLY A 61 17.32 23.59 -3.20
N SER A 62 16.07 23.56 -3.69
CA SER A 62 15.25 22.34 -3.68
C SER A 62 15.98 21.24 -4.47
N ARG A 63 16.36 20.16 -3.78
CA ARG A 63 17.15 19.04 -4.35
C ARG A 63 16.32 18.12 -5.25
N VAL A 64 15.05 18.46 -5.50
CA VAL A 64 14.07 17.64 -6.22
C VAL A 64 13.58 18.37 -7.46
N MET A 65 13.63 17.67 -8.59
CA MET A 65 13.41 18.17 -9.96
C MET A 65 11.98 18.73 -10.23
N PHE A 66 11.07 18.71 -9.25
CA PHE A 66 9.66 19.11 -9.41
C PHE A 66 9.10 19.98 -8.26
N GLY A 67 9.96 20.53 -7.39
CA GLY A 67 9.59 21.54 -6.40
C GLY A 67 8.40 21.17 -5.48
N THR A 68 7.59 22.18 -5.16
CA THR A 68 6.48 22.16 -4.19
C THR A 68 5.34 21.20 -4.58
N ASP A 69 5.08 21.00 -5.87
CA ASP A 69 3.97 20.15 -6.35
C ASP A 69 4.20 18.67 -6.04
N TYR A 70 5.42 18.18 -6.26
CA TYR A 70 5.79 16.81 -5.90
C TYR A 70 5.78 16.60 -4.39
N ALA A 71 6.14 17.63 -3.64
CA ALA A 71 6.18 17.60 -2.19
C ALA A 71 4.79 17.37 -1.58
N LEU A 72 3.75 17.91 -2.21
CA LEU A 72 2.36 17.66 -1.85
C LEU A 72 1.91 16.26 -2.29
N ILE A 73 2.28 15.80 -3.50
CA ILE A 73 1.82 14.50 -4.02
C ILE A 73 2.45 13.30 -3.27
N MET A 74 3.73 13.39 -2.91
CA MET A 74 4.52 12.30 -2.33
C MET A 74 3.85 11.61 -1.13
N PRO A 75 3.44 12.33 -0.07
CA PRO A 75 2.83 11.71 1.10
C PRO A 75 1.46 11.07 0.81
N TYR A 76 0.72 11.57 -0.19
CA TYR A 76 -0.58 11.01 -0.58
C TYR A 76 -0.46 9.83 -1.56
N LEU A 77 0.74 9.48 -2.03
CA LEU A 77 0.94 8.33 -2.91
C LEU A 77 0.58 7.01 -2.22
N ILE A 78 0.81 6.91 -0.92
CA ILE A 78 0.61 5.67 -0.15
C ILE A 78 -0.43 5.96 0.92
N ASN A 79 -1.60 5.33 0.77
CA ASN A 79 -2.68 5.44 1.74
C ASN A 79 -2.82 4.14 2.52
N ILE A 80 -2.58 4.21 3.83
CA ILE A 80 -2.66 3.08 4.77
C ILE A 80 -4.07 2.45 4.77
N VAL A 81 -5.11 3.29 4.68
CA VAL A 81 -6.51 2.82 4.65
C VAL A 81 -6.75 1.94 3.42
N HIS A 82 -6.23 2.35 2.26
CA HIS A 82 -6.39 1.61 1.01
C HIS A 82 -5.68 0.25 1.07
N ILE A 83 -4.46 0.20 1.62
CA ILE A 83 -3.73 -1.06 1.84
C ILE A 83 -4.53 -2.01 2.73
N LEU A 84 -5.08 -1.50 3.84
CA LEU A 84 -5.85 -2.32 4.78
C LEU A 84 -7.19 -2.79 4.19
N HIS A 85 -7.84 -1.94 3.39
CA HIS A 85 -9.05 -2.32 2.66
C HIS A 85 -8.77 -3.49 1.70
N LEU A 86 -7.71 -3.39 0.89
CA LEU A 86 -7.28 -4.47 -0.01
C LEU A 86 -6.86 -5.72 0.76
N LEU A 87 -6.19 -5.56 1.90
CA LEU A 87 -5.80 -6.68 2.75
C LEU A 87 -7.01 -7.47 3.25
N ILE A 88 -8.08 -6.79 3.66
CA ILE A 88 -9.33 -7.44 4.08
C ILE A 88 -9.95 -8.16 2.88
N ALA A 89 -10.06 -7.49 1.72
CA ALA A 89 -10.58 -8.09 0.49
C ALA A 89 -9.81 -9.35 0.06
N PHE A 90 -8.47 -9.31 0.08
CA PHE A 90 -7.63 -10.46 -0.28
C PHE A 90 -7.73 -11.60 0.73
N ASN A 91 -7.90 -11.31 2.02
CA ASN A 91 -8.07 -12.35 3.05
C ASN A 91 -9.44 -13.02 2.99
N ASN A 92 -10.46 -12.35 2.42
CA ASN A 92 -11.78 -12.94 2.17
C ASN A 92 -11.78 -13.96 1.01
N VAL A 93 -10.74 -13.95 0.17
CA VAL A 93 -10.62 -14.90 -0.94
C VAL A 93 -10.23 -16.29 -0.39
N PRO A 94 -10.98 -17.35 -0.73
CA PRO A 94 -10.68 -18.71 -0.28
C PRO A 94 -9.27 -19.17 -0.68
N LYS A 95 -8.55 -19.83 0.25
CA LYS A 95 -7.16 -20.30 0.03
C LYS A 95 -7.10 -21.45 -0.98
N GLU A 96 -8.20 -22.15 -1.18
CA GLU A 96 -8.39 -23.24 -2.13
C GLU A 96 -8.04 -22.79 -3.56
N LEU A 97 -8.38 -21.54 -3.92
CA LEU A 97 -8.05 -20.96 -5.22
C LEU A 97 -6.54 -20.80 -5.40
N TYR A 98 -5.82 -20.48 -4.33
CA TYR A 98 -4.36 -20.40 -4.36
C TYR A 98 -3.75 -21.79 -4.55
N TYR A 99 -4.20 -22.80 -3.80
CA TYR A 99 -3.70 -24.17 -3.95
C TYR A 99 -4.01 -24.78 -5.32
N SER A 100 -5.22 -24.57 -5.85
CA SER A 100 -5.59 -25.00 -7.20
C SER A 100 -4.68 -24.39 -8.26
N SER A 101 -4.44 -23.06 -8.18
CA SER A 101 -3.52 -22.40 -9.11
C SER A 101 -2.08 -22.92 -9.02
N LYS A 102 -1.67 -23.40 -7.84
CA LYS A 102 -0.33 -23.95 -7.63
C LYS A 102 -0.18 -25.33 -8.25
N ILE A 103 -1.25 -26.13 -8.21
CA ILE A 103 -1.37 -27.42 -8.89
C ILE A 103 -1.31 -27.21 -10.41
N ASP A 104 -1.96 -26.16 -10.93
CA ASP A 104 -1.90 -25.74 -12.34
C ASP A 104 -0.53 -25.14 -12.76
N GLY A 105 0.48 -25.18 -11.88
CA GLY A 105 1.82 -24.67 -12.16
C GLY A 105 1.91 -23.14 -12.26
N ALA A 106 0.91 -22.40 -11.77
CA ALA A 106 0.97 -20.94 -11.77
C ALA A 106 2.01 -20.42 -10.77
N SER A 107 2.82 -19.45 -11.21
CA SER A 107 3.67 -18.65 -10.31
C SER A 107 2.81 -17.72 -9.45
N ASN A 108 3.29 -17.38 -8.26
CA ASN A 108 2.60 -16.47 -7.33
C ASN A 108 2.30 -15.11 -7.97
N TRP A 109 3.19 -14.61 -8.83
CA TRP A 109 2.96 -13.38 -9.59
C TRP A 109 1.82 -13.52 -10.61
N LYS A 110 1.71 -14.69 -11.25
CA LYS A 110 0.63 -15.00 -12.18
C LYS A 110 -0.70 -15.14 -11.44
N TYR A 111 -0.70 -15.76 -10.25
CA TYR A 111 -1.88 -15.84 -9.39
C TYR A 111 -2.39 -14.45 -8.97
N LEU A 112 -1.49 -13.56 -8.54
CA LEU A 112 -1.84 -12.19 -8.17
C LEU A 112 -2.64 -11.49 -9.27
N TRP A 113 -2.08 -11.41 -10.48
CA TRP A 113 -2.67 -10.60 -11.55
C TRP A 113 -3.79 -11.29 -12.31
N LYS A 114 -3.75 -12.62 -12.46
CA LYS A 114 -4.77 -13.35 -13.23
C LYS A 114 -5.95 -13.86 -12.41
N ILE A 115 -5.81 -13.97 -11.08
CA ILE A 115 -6.83 -14.57 -10.22
C ILE A 115 -7.22 -13.58 -9.12
N LEU A 116 -6.26 -13.15 -8.29
CA LEU A 116 -6.59 -12.37 -7.10
C LEU A 116 -7.13 -10.97 -7.44
N VAL A 117 -6.39 -10.21 -8.25
CA VAL A 117 -6.78 -8.85 -8.70
C VAL A 117 -8.16 -8.81 -9.38
N PRO A 118 -8.49 -9.69 -10.35
CA PRO A 118 -9.81 -9.64 -10.99
C PRO A 118 -10.95 -10.02 -10.04
N ILE A 119 -10.74 -10.95 -9.10
CA ILE A 119 -11.75 -11.31 -8.09
C ILE A 119 -12.05 -10.13 -7.17
N THR A 120 -11.02 -9.36 -6.79
CA THR A 120 -11.16 -8.22 -5.90
C THR A 120 -11.23 -6.89 -6.63
N LYS A 121 -11.56 -6.89 -7.93
CA LYS A 121 -11.63 -5.68 -8.75
C LYS A 121 -12.58 -4.63 -8.17
N SER A 122 -13.67 -5.06 -7.53
CA SER A 122 -14.63 -4.15 -6.87
C SER A 122 -14.05 -3.41 -5.66
N SER A 123 -12.93 -3.88 -5.10
CA SER A 123 -12.25 -3.29 -3.95
C SER A 123 -11.00 -2.49 -4.30
N ILE A 124 -10.56 -2.54 -5.57
CA ILE A 124 -9.37 -1.85 -6.11
C ILE A 124 -9.82 -0.57 -6.80
#